data_AF-A0A072VSD7-F1
#
_entry.id   AF-A0A072VSD7-F1
#
_cell.length_a   1.000
_cell.length_b   1.000
_cell.length_c   1.000
_cell.angle_alpha   90.00
_cell.angle_beta   90.00
_cell.angle_gamma   90.00
#
_symmetry.space_group_name_H-M   'P 1'
#
loop_
_entity.id
_entity.type
_entity.pdbx_description
1 polymer ?
#
loop_
_entity_poly.entity_id
_entity_poly.type
_entity_poly.pdbx_seq_one_letter_code
_entity_poly.pdbx_strand_id
1 'polypeptide(L)'
;MLQESKTLHLRCALAAALFFATVSLSCLILFRDVDSYRFFSGFSSSYALPRFPTFFPLVTVDPSVTTNEYPLERILNDAAMEDKTVILTTLNEAWAAPNSVIDLFLQSFRIGDHTSRLLNHLVIIALDQKAFARCQVIHTHCFSLANEEADFHEEAYFMTPSYLMMMWRRIDFLRSVLEKGYNFVFTDADIMWFRDPFPRFHLDADFQIACDHFTGGFDDVMNRPNGGFNFVKSNNRSIEFYKFWYSSRETYPGYHDQDVLNFIKVHPFIADIGLKMRFLDTTNFGGLCEPSRDLNQVCTMHANCCFGMDSKLHDLRIMLQDWKHYLSLPPNLKKLSVVSWRVPQKCSLDSLRHHGSPEQSVQG
;
A
#
# COMPACT_ATOMS: atom_id res chain seq x y z
N MET A 1 67.48 15.98 -25.74
CA MET A 1 66.72 15.21 -24.74
C MET A 1 66.34 15.99 -23.46
N LEU A 2 67.06 17.03 -23.00
CA LEU A 2 66.67 17.75 -21.78
C LEU A 2 65.60 18.85 -21.98
N GLN A 3 65.38 19.29 -23.23
CA GLN A 3 64.45 20.39 -23.53
C GLN A 3 63.00 19.91 -23.74
N GLU A 4 62.79 18.72 -24.31
CA GLU A 4 61.45 18.13 -24.54
C GLU A 4 60.75 17.71 -23.23
N SER A 5 61.50 17.24 -22.24
CA SER A 5 60.95 16.84 -20.92
C SER A 5 60.34 18.03 -20.16
N LYS A 6 60.96 19.22 -20.23
CA LYS A 6 60.42 20.44 -19.62
C LYS A 6 59.14 20.93 -20.31
N THR A 7 59.06 20.78 -21.64
CA THR A 7 57.88 21.15 -22.41
C THR A 7 56.68 20.24 -22.11
N LEU A 8 56.94 18.94 -21.88
CA LEU A 8 55.90 17.97 -21.50
C LEU A 8 55.33 18.25 -20.10
N HIS A 9 56.20 18.52 -19.12
CA HIS A 9 55.76 18.89 -17.77
C HIS A 9 54.96 20.19 -17.73
N LEU A 10 55.36 21.20 -18.52
CA LEU A 10 54.62 22.46 -18.62
C LEU A 10 53.23 22.24 -19.27
N ARG A 11 53.12 21.36 -20.27
CA ARG A 11 51.84 21.02 -20.91
C ARG A 11 50.90 20.26 -19.96
N CYS A 12 51.41 19.31 -19.17
CA CYS A 12 50.60 18.62 -18.16
C CYS A 12 50.15 19.56 -17.04
N ALA A 13 51.02 20.47 -16.58
CA ALA A 13 50.66 21.46 -15.56
C ALA A 13 49.60 22.45 -16.07
N LEU A 14 49.72 22.90 -17.32
CA LEU A 14 48.71 23.76 -17.97
C LEU A 14 47.37 23.04 -18.18
N ALA A 15 47.40 21.76 -18.57
CA ALA A 15 46.19 20.95 -18.71
C ALA A 15 45.47 20.74 -17.37
N ALA A 16 46.22 20.45 -16.30
CA ALA A 16 45.68 20.33 -14.96
C ALA A 16 45.09 21.66 -14.46
N ALA A 17 45.80 22.79 -14.66
CA ALA A 17 45.31 24.11 -14.27
C ALA A 17 44.03 24.51 -15.03
N LEU A 18 43.95 24.21 -16.33
CA LEU A 18 42.74 24.42 -17.13
C LEU A 18 41.57 23.57 -16.64
N PHE A 19 41.82 22.30 -16.27
CA PHE A 19 40.80 21.42 -15.72
C PHE A 19 40.27 21.92 -14.37
N PHE A 20 41.15 22.36 -13.45
CA PHE A 20 40.70 22.95 -12.19
C PHE A 20 39.96 24.27 -12.39
N ALA A 21 40.36 25.09 -13.37
CA ALA A 21 39.65 26.31 -13.70
C ALA A 21 38.24 26.03 -14.27
N THR A 22 38.07 25.04 -15.15
CA THR A 22 36.76 24.68 -15.69
C THR A 22 35.83 24.09 -14.64
N VAL A 23 36.35 23.25 -13.72
CA VAL A 23 35.58 22.71 -12.60
C VAL A 23 35.16 23.82 -11.64
N SER A 24 36.07 24.73 -11.26
CA SER A 24 35.72 25.88 -10.40
C SER A 24 34.70 26.81 -11.06
N LEU A 25 34.82 27.07 -12.37
CA LEU A 25 33.87 27.91 -13.09
C LEU A 25 32.48 27.24 -13.17
N SER A 26 32.45 25.92 -13.36
CA SER A 26 31.20 25.13 -13.35
C SER A 26 30.53 25.13 -11.98
N CYS A 27 31.32 24.99 -10.90
CA CYS A 27 30.81 25.13 -9.53
C CYS A 27 30.27 26.54 -9.25
N LEU A 28 30.95 27.60 -9.72
CA LEU A 28 30.46 28.98 -9.57
C LEU A 28 29.15 29.23 -10.31
N ILE A 29 28.93 28.62 -11.48
CA ILE A 29 27.67 28.72 -12.22
C ILE A 29 26.55 28.02 -11.45
N LEU A 30 26.79 26.81 -10.92
CA LEU A 30 25.82 26.08 -10.10
C LEU A 30 25.47 26.83 -8.81
N PHE A 31 26.45 27.46 -8.15
CA PHE A 31 26.18 28.31 -6.98
C PHE A 31 25.38 29.56 -7.33
N ARG A 32 25.61 30.16 -8.51
CA ARG A 32 24.84 31.33 -8.98
C ARG A 32 23.39 30.99 -9.34
N ASP A 33 23.12 29.77 -9.81
CA ASP A 33 21.76 29.30 -10.06
C ASP A 33 21.00 29.04 -8.76
N VAL A 34 21.66 28.49 -7.74
CA VAL A 34 21.06 28.31 -6.40
C VAL A 34 20.72 29.66 -5.74
N ASP A 35 21.53 30.70 -5.94
CA ASP A 35 21.23 32.06 -5.46
C ASP A 35 20.19 32.79 -6.33
N SER A 36 20.11 32.51 -7.63
CA SER A 36 19.09 33.11 -8.51
C SER A 36 17.68 32.58 -8.22
N TYR A 37 17.55 31.33 -7.76
CA TYR A 37 16.28 30.79 -7.26
C TYR A 37 15.84 31.39 -5.92
N ARG A 38 16.76 31.99 -5.13
CA ARG A 38 16.41 32.73 -3.91
C ARG A 38 16.03 34.19 -4.17
N PHE A 39 16.19 34.70 -5.39
CA PHE A 39 15.96 36.11 -5.73
C PHE A 39 14.66 36.40 -6.53
N PHE A 40 13.93 35.36 -6.97
CA PHE A 40 12.66 35.54 -7.72
C PHE A 40 11.37 35.52 -6.85
N SER A 41 11.48 35.52 -5.52
CA SER A 41 10.33 35.66 -4.61
C SER A 41 10.09 37.10 -4.13
N GLY A 42 10.40 38.11 -4.96
CA GLY A 42 10.37 39.51 -4.57
C GLY A 42 9.79 40.45 -5.64
N PHE A 43 8.48 40.35 -5.91
CA PHE A 43 7.74 41.46 -6.52
C PHE A 43 6.45 41.71 -5.74
N SER A 44 6.52 42.66 -4.80
CA SER A 44 5.37 43.33 -4.20
C SER A 44 4.93 44.46 -5.13
N SER A 45 3.67 44.43 -5.58
CA SER A 45 2.98 45.62 -6.10
C SER A 45 1.91 46.06 -5.09
N SER A 46 2.00 47.34 -4.75
CA SER A 46 1.35 47.98 -3.61
C SER A 46 -0.02 48.56 -4.00
N TYR A 47 -1.11 48.11 -3.38
CA TYR A 47 -2.32 48.92 -3.18
C TYR A 47 -2.97 48.55 -1.83
N ALA A 48 -3.52 49.55 -1.13
CA ALA A 48 -3.66 49.64 0.32
C ALA A 48 -4.98 49.10 0.94
N LEU A 49 -4.84 48.38 2.08
CA LEU A 49 -5.58 48.37 3.37
C LEU A 49 -7.15 48.35 3.45
N PRO A 50 -7.79 47.75 4.49
CA PRO A 50 -7.32 47.72 5.89
C PRO A 50 -7.36 46.36 6.65
N ARG A 51 -6.22 46.10 7.30
CA ARG A 51 -5.98 45.63 8.69
C ARG A 51 -7.14 44.94 9.44
N PHE A 52 -7.05 43.61 9.54
CA PHE A 52 -7.56 42.83 10.68
C PHE A 52 -6.38 42.07 11.34
N PRO A 53 -6.40 41.86 12.66
CA PRO A 53 -5.25 41.32 13.39
C PRO A 53 -5.06 39.82 13.10
N THR A 54 -3.82 39.50 12.78
CA THR A 54 -3.18 38.19 12.57
C THR A 54 -3.42 37.19 13.68
N PHE A 55 -3.72 35.93 13.31
CA PHE A 55 -3.10 34.72 13.88
C PHE A 55 -3.23 33.56 12.87
N PHE A 56 -2.33 33.50 11.89
CA PHE A 56 -1.99 32.24 11.24
C PHE A 56 -0.59 31.87 11.72
N PRO A 57 -0.41 30.75 12.44
CA PRO A 57 0.93 30.25 12.66
C PRO A 57 1.49 29.85 11.30
N LEU A 58 2.53 30.55 10.84
CA LEU A 58 3.43 30.04 9.83
C LEU A 58 4.08 28.79 10.43
N VAL A 59 3.55 27.62 10.12
CA VAL A 59 4.19 26.35 10.47
C VAL A 59 5.41 26.25 9.56
N THR A 60 6.54 26.75 10.05
CA THR A 60 7.85 26.19 9.69
C THR A 60 7.78 24.72 10.06
N VAL A 61 7.67 23.85 9.05
CA VAL A 61 7.81 22.40 9.23
C VAL A 61 9.26 22.15 9.62
N ASP A 62 9.52 22.19 10.92
CA ASP A 62 10.67 21.50 11.48
C ASP A 62 10.46 19.99 11.18
N PRO A 63 11.49 19.24 10.76
CA PRO A 63 11.41 17.79 10.67
C PRO A 63 11.48 17.22 12.10
N SER A 64 10.53 17.60 12.96
CA SER A 64 10.28 16.87 14.19
C SER A 64 9.70 15.53 13.79
N VAL A 65 10.39 14.44 14.13
CA VAL A 65 9.91 13.07 13.99
C VAL A 65 8.46 13.00 14.49
N THR A 66 7.50 12.87 13.58
CA THR A 66 6.09 12.74 13.93
C THR A 66 5.91 11.40 14.64
N THR A 67 5.73 11.43 15.95
CA THR A 67 5.56 10.23 16.76
C THR A 67 4.08 9.92 16.95
N ASN A 68 3.79 8.68 17.36
CA ASN A 68 2.45 8.29 17.75
C ASN A 68 1.97 9.14 18.92
N GLU A 69 0.91 9.91 18.71
CA GLU A 69 0.27 10.71 19.77
C GLU A 69 -0.34 9.80 20.85
N TYR A 70 -0.83 8.62 20.45
CA TYR A 70 -1.51 7.67 21.33
C TYR A 70 -0.97 6.25 21.16
N PRO A 71 -1.02 5.42 22.23
CA PRO A 71 -0.75 3.99 22.12
C PRO A 71 -1.69 3.29 21.14
N LEU A 72 -1.22 2.21 20.51
CA LEU A 72 -2.00 1.44 19.54
C LEU A 72 -3.35 0.99 20.12
N GLU A 73 -3.38 0.51 21.36
CA GLU A 73 -4.59 0.04 22.04
C GLU A 73 -5.68 1.11 22.10
N ARG A 74 -5.29 2.37 22.31
CA ARG A 74 -6.25 3.47 22.36
C ARG A 74 -6.84 3.74 20.98
N ILE A 75 -6.00 3.77 19.94
CA ILE A 75 -6.44 3.98 18.55
C ILE A 75 -7.36 2.83 18.10
N LEU A 76 -6.99 1.58 18.41
CA LEU A 76 -7.81 0.41 18.09
C LEU A 76 -9.15 0.44 18.83
N ASN A 77 -9.17 0.84 20.11
CA ASN A 77 -10.40 0.96 20.88
C ASN A 77 -11.34 2.03 20.31
N ASP A 78 -10.77 3.20 19.93
CA ASP A 78 -11.55 4.31 19.37
C ASP A 78 -12.13 3.98 17.98
N ALA A 79 -11.44 3.14 17.19
CA ALA A 79 -11.88 2.71 15.88
C ALA A 79 -12.74 1.42 15.88
N ALA A 80 -12.83 0.70 17.00
CA ALA A 80 -13.47 -0.61 17.04
C ALA A 80 -15.00 -0.54 16.82
N MET A 81 -15.53 -1.54 16.12
CA MET A 81 -16.96 -1.85 16.07
C MET A 81 -17.42 -2.50 17.39
N GLU A 82 -18.74 -2.68 17.56
CA GLU A 82 -19.33 -3.28 18.77
C GLU A 82 -18.74 -4.66 19.12
N ASP A 83 -18.37 -5.45 18.12
CA ASP A 83 -17.79 -6.79 18.27
C ASP A 83 -16.25 -6.78 18.35
N LYS A 84 -15.64 -5.60 18.55
CA LYS A 84 -14.19 -5.35 18.53
C LYS A 84 -13.52 -5.55 17.17
N THR A 85 -14.27 -5.51 16.06
CA THR A 85 -13.67 -5.51 14.73
C THR A 85 -13.12 -4.13 14.36
N VAL A 86 -11.89 -4.09 13.85
CA VAL A 86 -11.27 -2.91 13.23
C VAL A 86 -10.95 -3.18 11.77
N ILE A 87 -10.91 -2.15 10.93
CA ILE A 87 -10.44 -2.26 9.54
C ILE A 87 -9.02 -1.70 9.49
N LEU A 88 -8.08 -2.45 8.96
CA LEU A 88 -6.66 -2.11 8.93
C LEU A 88 -6.17 -2.03 7.49
N THR A 89 -5.40 -0.99 7.18
CA THR A 89 -4.62 -0.90 5.94
C THR A 89 -3.20 -0.44 6.28
N THR A 90 -2.23 -0.83 5.47
CA THR A 90 -0.87 -0.25 5.53
C THR A 90 -0.70 0.86 4.50
N LEU A 91 0.16 1.83 4.78
CA LEU A 91 0.50 2.93 3.89
C LEU A 91 1.99 3.24 3.96
N ASN A 92 2.64 3.40 2.81
CA ASN A 92 4.00 3.92 2.70
C ASN A 92 4.05 5.18 1.83
N GLU A 93 5.20 5.82 1.74
CA GLU A 93 5.45 7.07 1.04
C GLU A 93 4.94 7.03 -0.41
N ALA A 94 5.26 5.97 -1.15
CA ALA A 94 4.90 5.83 -2.56
C ALA A 94 3.36 5.87 -2.77
N TRP A 95 2.59 5.37 -1.80
CA TRP A 95 1.14 5.27 -1.88
C TRP A 95 0.45 6.47 -1.22
N ALA A 96 1.18 7.25 -0.42
CA ALA A 96 0.72 8.41 0.32
C ALA A 96 0.74 9.72 -0.50
N ALA A 97 1.35 9.73 -1.69
CA ALA A 97 1.41 10.92 -2.53
C ALA A 97 -0.01 11.50 -2.81
N PRO A 98 -0.18 12.83 -2.89
CA PRO A 98 -1.46 13.43 -3.24
C PRO A 98 -1.97 12.95 -4.61
N ASN A 99 -3.28 12.69 -4.71
CA ASN A 99 -3.96 12.12 -5.87
C ASN A 99 -3.45 10.72 -6.27
N SER A 100 -2.87 9.98 -5.31
CA SER A 100 -2.40 8.60 -5.46
C SER A 100 -3.41 7.59 -4.89
N VAL A 101 -2.97 6.35 -4.68
CA VAL A 101 -3.78 5.18 -4.37
C VAL A 101 -4.62 5.40 -3.11
N ILE A 102 -4.06 6.01 -2.05
CA ILE A 102 -4.79 6.22 -0.81
C ILE A 102 -6.02 7.13 -0.98
N ASP A 103 -5.95 8.12 -1.87
CA ASP A 103 -7.09 9.01 -2.13
C ASP A 103 -8.21 8.29 -2.87
N LEU A 104 -7.87 7.38 -3.80
CA LEU A 104 -8.82 6.51 -4.48
C LEU A 104 -9.43 5.48 -3.53
N PHE A 105 -8.61 4.91 -2.64
CA PHE A 105 -9.04 4.01 -1.58
C PHE A 105 -10.10 4.66 -0.70
N LEU A 106 -9.80 5.82 -0.11
CA LEU A 106 -10.76 6.56 0.72
C LEU A 106 -11.99 7.02 -0.09
N GLN A 107 -11.81 7.41 -1.35
CA GLN A 107 -12.93 7.74 -2.23
C GLN A 107 -13.86 6.54 -2.43
N SER A 108 -13.32 5.32 -2.60
CA SER A 108 -14.11 4.11 -2.81
C SER A 108 -15.07 3.86 -1.65
N PHE A 109 -14.60 3.95 -0.40
CA PHE A 109 -15.46 3.87 0.78
C PHE A 109 -16.57 4.93 0.79
N ARG A 110 -16.26 6.18 0.41
CA ARG A 110 -17.24 7.29 0.42
C ARG A 110 -18.36 7.10 -0.59
N ILE A 111 -18.05 6.51 -1.75
CA ILE A 111 -19.03 6.31 -2.84
C ILE A 111 -19.62 4.89 -2.88
N GLY A 112 -19.09 3.95 -2.11
CA GLY A 112 -19.58 2.59 -2.06
C GLY A 112 -20.93 2.47 -1.35
N ASP A 113 -21.61 1.37 -1.65
CA ASP A 113 -22.93 1.01 -1.14
C ASP A 113 -22.81 0.56 0.32
N HIS A 114 -23.28 1.41 1.25
CA HIS A 114 -23.20 1.21 2.70
C HIS A 114 -21.77 1.12 3.28
N THR A 115 -20.75 1.59 2.56
CA THR A 115 -19.34 1.53 3.01
C THR A 115 -18.86 2.79 3.71
N SER A 116 -19.47 3.97 3.50
CA SER A 116 -18.91 5.24 4.03
C SER A 116 -18.80 5.28 5.55
N ARG A 117 -19.70 4.59 6.27
CA ARG A 117 -19.63 4.48 7.74
C ARG A 117 -18.42 3.69 8.22
N LEU A 118 -17.89 2.79 7.39
CA LEU A 118 -16.75 1.93 7.72
C LEU A 118 -15.44 2.72 7.83
N LEU A 119 -15.38 3.94 7.27
CA LEU A 119 -14.23 4.82 7.46
C LEU A 119 -14.01 5.17 8.94
N ASN A 120 -15.06 5.23 9.76
CA ASN A 120 -14.91 5.45 11.21
C ASN A 120 -14.18 4.28 11.90
N HIS A 121 -14.10 3.12 11.24
CA HIS A 121 -13.47 1.91 11.77
C HIS A 121 -12.15 1.58 11.07
N LEU A 122 -11.72 2.42 10.13
CA LEU A 122 -10.46 2.27 9.43
C LEU A 122 -9.33 2.82 10.30
N VAL A 123 -8.25 2.06 10.45
CA VAL A 123 -6.97 2.51 11.00
C VAL A 123 -5.91 2.33 9.92
N ILE A 124 -5.20 3.40 9.60
CA ILE A 124 -4.12 3.40 8.62
C ILE A 124 -2.79 3.27 9.37
N ILE A 125 -2.08 2.19 9.07
CA ILE A 125 -0.77 1.86 9.63
C ILE A 125 0.31 2.40 8.68
N ALA A 126 0.91 3.52 9.04
CA ALA A 126 1.96 4.16 8.28
C ALA A 126 3.31 3.49 8.54
N LEU A 127 4.02 3.13 7.46
CA LEU A 127 5.29 2.42 7.52
C LEU A 127 6.51 3.36 7.52
N ASP A 128 6.29 4.64 7.22
CA ASP A 128 7.28 5.70 7.22
C ASP A 128 6.64 7.04 7.63
N GLN A 129 7.48 8.05 7.87
CA GLN A 129 7.01 9.33 8.40
C GLN A 129 6.23 10.18 7.42
N LYS A 130 6.49 10.09 6.12
CA LYS A 130 5.72 10.85 5.12
C LYS A 130 4.33 10.26 4.97
N ALA A 131 4.21 8.94 4.98
CA ALA A 131 2.93 8.24 5.04
C ALA A 131 2.15 8.60 6.32
N PHE A 132 2.82 8.68 7.47
CA PHE A 132 2.18 9.03 8.73
C PHE A 132 1.67 10.48 8.72
N ALA A 133 2.52 11.43 8.32
CA ALA A 133 2.13 12.84 8.19
C ALA A 133 0.98 13.01 7.19
N ARG A 134 1.00 12.30 6.04
CA ARG A 134 -0.12 12.28 5.10
C ARG A 134 -1.39 11.76 5.75
N CYS A 135 -1.30 10.63 6.45
CA CYS A 135 -2.44 10.00 7.11
C CYS A 135 -3.14 10.98 8.05
N GLN A 136 -2.39 11.68 8.91
CA GLN A 136 -2.93 12.62 9.88
C GLN A 136 -3.71 13.78 9.24
N VAL A 137 -3.43 14.10 7.97
CA VAL A 137 -4.16 15.13 7.22
C VAL A 137 -5.46 14.58 6.61
N ILE A 138 -5.49 13.32 6.19
CA ILE A 138 -6.60 12.76 5.39
C ILE A 138 -7.53 11.83 6.18
N HIS A 139 -7.12 11.38 7.36
CA HIS A 139 -7.84 10.38 8.15
C HIS A 139 -7.62 10.56 9.66
N THR A 140 -8.59 10.09 10.46
CA THR A 140 -8.58 10.28 11.92
C THR A 140 -7.71 9.27 12.66
N HIS A 141 -7.75 7.99 12.26
CA HIS A 141 -7.05 6.92 12.98
C HIS A 141 -5.78 6.52 12.22
N CYS A 142 -4.65 7.05 12.68
CA CYS A 142 -3.34 6.84 12.09
C CYS A 142 -2.39 6.26 13.14
N PHE A 143 -1.57 5.29 12.74
CA PHE A 143 -0.54 4.72 13.61
C PHE A 143 0.76 4.57 12.83
N SER A 144 1.84 5.15 13.35
CA SER A 144 3.19 4.99 12.83
C SER A 144 3.80 3.68 13.33
N LEU A 145 4.08 2.78 12.39
CA LEU A 145 4.85 1.56 12.55
C LEU A 145 6.24 1.73 11.91
N ALA A 146 6.82 2.94 11.97
CA ALA A 146 8.20 3.18 11.57
C ALA A 146 9.18 2.71 12.66
N ASN A 147 10.30 2.09 12.27
CA ASN A 147 11.44 1.83 13.19
C ASN A 147 12.63 2.72 12.80
N GLU A 148 13.50 3.01 13.77
CA GLU A 148 14.76 3.74 13.55
C GLU A 148 15.74 3.01 12.61
N GLU A 149 15.60 1.68 12.43
CA GLU A 149 16.58 0.84 11.71
C GLU A 149 16.14 0.38 10.30
N ALA A 150 14.91 0.68 9.86
CA ALA A 150 14.40 0.23 8.57
C ALA A 150 13.57 1.32 7.91
N ASP A 151 14.20 2.02 6.99
CA ASP A 151 13.61 3.11 6.25
C ASP A 151 12.95 2.60 4.96
N PHE A 152 11.62 2.63 4.89
CA PHE A 152 10.83 2.15 3.75
C PHE A 152 10.42 3.30 2.80
N HIS A 153 11.30 4.28 2.60
CA HIS A 153 11.05 5.47 1.75
C HIS A 153 10.82 5.16 0.26
N GLU A 154 11.31 4.03 -0.25
CA GLU A 154 11.17 3.68 -1.67
C GLU A 154 9.96 2.77 -1.93
N GLU A 155 9.43 2.81 -3.16
CA GLU A 155 8.51 1.77 -3.64
C GLU A 155 9.22 0.43 -3.46
N ALA A 156 8.77 -0.36 -2.49
CA ALA A 156 9.33 -1.68 -2.24
C ALA A 156 8.99 -2.56 -3.43
N TYR A 157 9.86 -2.53 -4.44
CA TYR A 157 9.71 -3.33 -5.65
C TYR A 157 9.49 -4.78 -5.23
N PHE A 158 8.53 -5.41 -5.90
CA PHE A 158 8.08 -6.76 -5.57
C PHE A 158 9.27 -7.72 -5.42
N MET A 159 9.27 -8.52 -4.35
CA MET A 159 10.31 -9.50 -3.99
C MET A 159 11.69 -8.94 -3.60
N THR A 160 11.85 -7.62 -3.42
CA THR A 160 13.07 -7.08 -2.80
C THR A 160 13.20 -7.49 -1.32
N PRO A 161 14.41 -7.49 -0.73
CA PRO A 161 14.58 -7.74 0.70
C PRO A 161 13.73 -6.81 1.59
N SER A 162 13.64 -5.52 1.21
CA SER A 162 12.79 -4.54 1.89
C SER A 162 11.31 -4.89 1.77
N TYR A 163 10.84 -5.36 0.60
CA TYR A 163 9.48 -5.86 0.42
C TYR A 163 9.19 -7.07 1.33
N LEU A 164 10.07 -8.08 1.35
CA LEU A 164 9.89 -9.26 2.20
C LEU A 164 9.83 -8.88 3.68
N MET A 165 10.73 -8.00 4.14
CA MET A 165 10.72 -7.51 5.51
C MET A 165 9.42 -6.77 5.85
N MET A 166 8.93 -5.94 4.93
CA MET A 166 7.66 -5.21 5.08
C MET A 166 6.46 -6.16 5.19
N MET A 167 6.37 -7.18 4.34
CA MET A 167 5.28 -8.16 4.36
C MET A 167 5.29 -8.99 5.65
N TRP A 168 6.46 -9.46 6.09
CA TRP A 168 6.56 -10.21 7.35
C TRP A 168 6.26 -9.33 8.58
N ARG A 169 6.66 -8.05 8.53
CA ARG A 169 6.31 -7.08 9.58
C ARG A 169 4.81 -6.84 9.66
N ARG A 170 4.10 -6.80 8.52
CA ARG A 170 2.63 -6.78 8.49
C ARG A 170 2.05 -7.98 9.24
N ILE A 171 2.53 -9.20 8.95
CA ILE A 171 2.03 -10.40 9.63
C ILE A 171 2.24 -10.33 11.15
N ASP A 172 3.42 -9.88 11.61
CA ASP A 172 3.69 -9.75 13.04
C ASP A 172 2.84 -8.66 13.71
N PHE A 173 2.64 -7.53 13.02
CA PHE A 173 1.74 -6.49 13.50
C PHE A 173 0.30 -7.01 13.66
N LEU A 174 -0.23 -7.69 12.64
CA LEU A 174 -1.57 -8.28 12.69
C LEU A 174 -1.70 -9.34 13.80
N ARG A 175 -0.66 -10.15 14.04
CA ARG A 175 -0.59 -11.04 15.21
C ARG A 175 -0.79 -10.25 16.52
N SER A 176 -0.10 -9.13 16.68
CA SER A 176 -0.20 -8.30 17.89
C SER A 176 -1.60 -7.71 18.09
N VAL A 177 -2.33 -7.40 17.01
CA VAL A 177 -3.73 -6.96 17.08
C VAL A 177 -4.64 -8.08 17.61
N LEU A 178 -4.45 -9.32 17.15
CA LEU A 178 -5.18 -10.49 17.66
C LEU A 178 -4.89 -10.73 19.14
N GLU A 179 -3.62 -10.64 19.56
CA GLU A 179 -3.22 -10.80 20.96
C GLU A 179 -3.83 -9.74 21.89
N LYS A 180 -4.15 -8.56 21.35
CA LYS A 180 -4.88 -7.48 22.06
C LYS A 180 -6.39 -7.70 22.11
N GLY A 181 -6.91 -8.76 21.48
CA GLY A 181 -8.32 -9.13 21.53
C GLY A 181 -9.22 -8.45 20.49
N TYR A 182 -8.65 -7.89 19.42
CA TYR A 182 -9.41 -7.26 18.33
C TYR A 182 -9.53 -8.19 17.13
N ASN A 183 -10.74 -8.31 16.58
CA ASN A 183 -10.91 -8.88 15.24
C ASN A 183 -10.43 -7.83 14.24
N PHE A 184 -10.06 -8.24 13.03
CA PHE A 184 -9.74 -7.27 12.00
C PHE A 184 -10.15 -7.70 10.61
N VAL A 185 -10.53 -6.72 9.79
CA VAL A 185 -10.47 -6.81 8.33
C VAL A 185 -9.18 -6.13 7.89
N PHE A 186 -8.26 -6.85 7.27
CA PHE A 186 -7.12 -6.25 6.61
C PHE A 186 -7.46 -6.02 5.13
N THR A 187 -7.05 -4.87 4.60
CA THR A 187 -7.20 -4.51 3.19
C THR A 187 -5.95 -3.76 2.73
N ASP A 188 -5.40 -4.14 1.58
CA ASP A 188 -4.39 -3.34 0.89
C ASP A 188 -5.05 -2.05 0.36
N ALA A 189 -4.26 -1.00 0.21
CA ALA A 189 -4.75 0.31 -0.22
C ALA A 189 -5.17 0.33 -1.71
N ASP A 190 -4.81 -0.67 -2.52
CA ASP A 190 -5.20 -0.80 -3.93
C ASP A 190 -6.43 -1.70 -4.10
N ILE A 191 -7.22 -1.85 -3.04
CA ILE A 191 -8.51 -2.52 -3.05
C ILE A 191 -9.61 -1.47 -2.98
N MET A 192 -10.45 -1.43 -4.00
CA MET A 192 -11.61 -0.54 -4.04
C MET A 192 -12.79 -1.20 -3.32
N TRP A 193 -13.41 -0.46 -2.41
CA TRP A 193 -14.58 -0.90 -1.65
C TRP A 193 -15.85 -0.38 -2.33
N PHE A 194 -16.70 -1.31 -2.78
CA PHE A 194 -17.91 -1.02 -3.52
C PHE A 194 -19.18 -1.33 -2.74
N ARG A 195 -19.14 -2.31 -1.84
CA ARG A 195 -20.27 -2.64 -0.97
C ARG A 195 -19.79 -3.16 0.36
N ASP A 196 -20.58 -2.93 1.41
CA ASP A 196 -20.35 -3.50 2.74
C ASP A 196 -20.10 -5.02 2.64
N PRO A 197 -18.89 -5.52 3.00
CA PRO A 197 -18.55 -6.93 2.90
C PRO A 197 -19.02 -7.75 4.09
N PHE A 198 -19.38 -7.13 5.23
CA PHE A 198 -19.70 -7.85 6.46
C PHE A 198 -20.82 -8.90 6.31
N PRO A 199 -21.90 -8.63 5.54
CA PRO A 199 -22.93 -9.63 5.27
C PRO A 199 -22.47 -10.86 4.48
N ARG A 200 -21.26 -10.83 3.88
CA ARG A 200 -20.69 -11.93 3.08
C ARG A 200 -19.69 -12.78 3.86
N PHE A 201 -19.32 -12.39 5.08
CA PHE A 201 -18.39 -13.17 5.89
C PHE A 201 -19.05 -14.37 6.56
N HIS A 202 -18.30 -15.46 6.67
CA HIS A 202 -18.72 -16.67 7.37
C HIS A 202 -18.61 -16.47 8.88
N LEU A 203 -19.73 -16.62 9.60
CA LEU A 203 -19.77 -16.41 11.05
C LEU A 203 -18.99 -17.47 11.84
N ASP A 204 -18.85 -18.68 11.31
CA ASP A 204 -18.17 -19.79 11.97
C ASP A 204 -16.65 -19.83 11.72
N ALA A 205 -16.12 -18.96 10.86
CA ALA A 205 -14.72 -18.97 10.47
C ALA A 205 -13.82 -18.13 11.39
N ASP A 206 -12.59 -18.62 11.59
CA ASP A 206 -11.54 -17.96 12.38
C ASP A 206 -10.70 -17.03 11.49
N PHE A 207 -10.41 -17.47 10.26
CA PHE A 207 -9.58 -16.78 9.28
C PHE A 207 -10.21 -16.90 7.90
N GLN A 208 -10.46 -15.78 7.23
CA GLN A 208 -11.09 -15.73 5.92
C GLN A 208 -10.28 -14.84 4.99
N ILE A 209 -9.99 -15.30 3.77
CA ILE A 209 -9.06 -14.60 2.87
C ILE A 209 -9.59 -14.56 1.43
N ALA A 210 -9.41 -13.44 0.75
CA ALA A 210 -9.69 -13.31 -0.68
C ALA A 210 -8.76 -14.19 -1.52
N CYS A 211 -9.08 -14.37 -2.80
CA CYS A 211 -8.34 -15.25 -3.68
C CYS A 211 -7.95 -14.56 -4.98
N ASP A 212 -6.78 -14.92 -5.52
CA ASP A 212 -6.44 -14.68 -6.92
C ASP A 212 -7.20 -15.62 -7.85
N HIS A 213 -7.56 -16.82 -7.34
CA HIS A 213 -8.42 -17.76 -8.02
C HIS A 213 -9.29 -18.56 -7.04
N PHE A 214 -10.61 -18.56 -7.27
CA PHE A 214 -11.59 -19.31 -6.46
C PHE A 214 -12.07 -20.57 -7.19
N THR A 215 -11.92 -21.74 -6.56
CA THR A 215 -12.25 -23.04 -7.15
C THR A 215 -13.72 -23.44 -7.00
N GLY A 216 -14.49 -22.70 -6.18
CA GLY A 216 -15.92 -22.93 -5.92
C GLY A 216 -16.24 -23.46 -4.52
N GLY A 217 -15.25 -23.95 -3.77
CA GLY A 217 -15.41 -24.42 -2.39
C GLY A 217 -14.83 -23.45 -1.36
N PHE A 218 -15.60 -23.05 -0.35
CA PHE A 218 -15.13 -22.11 0.68
C PHE A 218 -14.06 -22.69 1.61
N ASP A 219 -13.96 -24.01 1.78
CA ASP A 219 -12.91 -24.72 2.54
C ASP A 219 -11.88 -25.42 1.66
N ASP A 220 -11.98 -25.29 0.34
CA ASP A 220 -11.05 -25.97 -0.55
C ASP A 220 -9.66 -25.33 -0.45
N VAL A 221 -8.72 -26.04 0.17
CA VAL A 221 -7.33 -25.59 0.30
C VAL A 221 -6.62 -25.42 -1.04
N MET A 222 -7.19 -25.88 -2.15
CA MET A 222 -6.66 -25.65 -3.51
C MET A 222 -6.92 -24.22 -4.02
N ASN A 223 -7.79 -23.44 -3.37
CA ASN A 223 -7.93 -22.01 -3.64
C ASN A 223 -6.58 -21.30 -3.55
N ARG A 224 -6.38 -20.26 -4.36
CA ARG A 224 -5.15 -19.44 -4.34
C ARG A 224 -5.38 -18.17 -3.54
N PRO A 225 -5.11 -18.15 -2.22
CA PRO A 225 -5.32 -16.98 -1.38
C PRO A 225 -4.50 -15.79 -1.85
N ASN A 226 -5.09 -14.61 -1.71
CA ASN A 226 -4.46 -13.31 -1.90
C ASN A 226 -4.37 -12.59 -0.55
N GLY A 227 -3.16 -12.18 -0.15
CA GLY A 227 -2.89 -11.55 1.15
C GLY A 227 -3.48 -10.14 1.32
N GLY A 228 -3.97 -9.53 0.24
CA GLY A 228 -4.43 -8.16 0.23
C GLY A 228 -5.78 -7.94 0.90
N PHE A 229 -6.61 -8.98 1.08
CA PHE A 229 -7.87 -8.83 1.81
C PHE A 229 -8.17 -10.06 2.67
N ASN A 230 -8.36 -9.86 3.97
CA ASN A 230 -8.74 -10.93 4.88
C ASN A 230 -9.56 -10.41 6.07
N PHE A 231 -10.39 -11.28 6.63
CA PHE A 231 -11.13 -11.05 7.87
C PHE A 231 -10.77 -12.13 8.89
N VAL A 232 -10.31 -11.72 10.07
CA VAL A 232 -9.77 -12.60 11.09
C VAL A 232 -10.40 -12.29 12.43
N LYS A 233 -10.91 -13.31 13.11
CA LYS A 233 -11.46 -13.19 14.46
C LYS A 233 -10.35 -13.42 15.48
N SER A 234 -10.28 -12.60 16.52
CA SER A 234 -9.35 -12.82 17.63
C SER A 234 -9.81 -13.99 18.48
N ASN A 235 -9.01 -15.06 18.47
CA ASN A 235 -9.13 -16.20 19.37
C ASN A 235 -7.80 -16.96 19.41
N ASN A 236 -7.69 -17.97 20.28
CA ASN A 236 -6.45 -18.72 20.43
C ASN A 236 -5.99 -19.38 19.12
N ARG A 237 -6.91 -19.83 18.25
CA ARG A 237 -6.55 -20.51 17.00
C ARG A 237 -5.93 -19.55 16.00
N SER A 238 -6.54 -18.37 15.82
CA SER A 238 -5.99 -17.36 14.91
C SER A 238 -4.67 -16.78 15.43
N ILE A 239 -4.52 -16.59 16.74
CA ILE A 239 -3.26 -16.14 17.35
C ILE A 239 -2.14 -17.17 17.11
N GLU A 240 -2.37 -18.45 17.40
CA GLU A 240 -1.38 -19.51 17.15
C GLU A 240 -1.08 -19.70 15.66
N PHE A 241 -2.09 -19.55 14.80
CA PHE A 241 -1.90 -19.56 13.35
C PHE A 241 -0.99 -18.41 12.89
N TYR A 242 -1.21 -17.18 13.35
CA TYR A 242 -0.36 -16.04 12.96
C TYR A 242 1.07 -16.16 13.50
N LYS A 243 1.26 -16.74 14.70
CA LYS A 243 2.60 -17.10 15.21
C LYS A 243 3.29 -18.10 14.30
N PHE A 244 2.58 -19.18 13.94
CA PHE A 244 3.10 -20.22 13.05
C PHE A 244 3.44 -19.64 11.67
N TRP A 245 2.54 -18.86 11.08
CA TRP A 245 2.77 -18.22 9.78
C TRP A 245 3.97 -17.28 9.82
N TYR A 246 4.07 -16.41 10.82
CA TYR A 246 5.21 -15.52 10.97
C TYR A 246 6.53 -16.28 11.11
N SER A 247 6.58 -17.31 11.97
CA SER A 247 7.79 -18.12 12.18
C SER A 247 8.21 -18.93 10.95
N SER A 248 7.26 -19.28 10.07
CA SER A 248 7.53 -20.08 8.86
C SER A 248 8.45 -19.37 7.87
N ARG A 249 8.64 -18.05 7.97
CA ARG A 249 9.63 -17.31 7.16
C ARG A 249 11.06 -17.82 7.31
N GLU A 250 11.39 -18.41 8.47
CA GLU A 250 12.70 -19.00 8.74
C GLU A 250 12.88 -20.33 8.01
N THR A 251 11.79 -21.08 7.81
CA THR A 251 11.76 -22.34 7.05
C THR A 251 11.76 -22.10 5.54
N TYR A 252 11.13 -21.01 5.10
CA TYR A 252 10.97 -20.65 3.69
C TYR A 252 11.64 -19.29 3.38
N PRO A 253 12.97 -19.18 3.50
CA PRO A 253 13.66 -17.92 3.23
C PRO A 253 13.51 -17.52 1.77
N GLY A 254 13.37 -16.22 1.51
CA GLY A 254 13.20 -15.67 0.16
C GLY A 254 11.78 -15.69 -0.39
N TYR A 255 10.84 -16.36 0.27
CA TYR A 255 9.42 -16.32 -0.07
C TYR A 255 8.67 -15.22 0.71
N HIS A 256 7.68 -14.61 0.06
CA HIS A 256 6.82 -13.65 0.73
C HIS A 256 5.66 -14.34 1.48
N ASP A 257 4.93 -13.56 2.26
CA ASP A 257 3.91 -14.06 3.18
C ASP A 257 2.80 -14.88 2.50
N GLN A 258 2.30 -14.46 1.34
CA GLN A 258 1.27 -15.19 0.58
C GLN A 258 1.78 -16.51 -0.02
N ASP A 259 3.02 -16.56 -0.51
CA ASP A 259 3.64 -17.81 -0.95
C ASP A 259 3.77 -18.79 0.22
N VAL A 260 4.25 -18.31 1.37
CA VAL A 260 4.36 -19.15 2.56
C VAL A 260 2.99 -19.59 3.06
N LEU A 261 1.96 -18.73 3.01
CA LEU A 261 0.59 -19.13 3.31
C LEU A 261 0.13 -20.30 2.44
N ASN A 262 0.44 -20.24 1.14
CA ASN A 262 0.13 -21.33 0.22
C ASN A 262 0.81 -22.64 0.59
N PHE A 263 2.03 -22.60 1.13
CA PHE A 263 2.74 -23.80 1.59
C PHE A 263 2.16 -24.35 2.89
N ILE A 264 1.84 -23.48 3.85
CA ILE A 264 1.50 -23.90 5.21
C ILE A 264 0.00 -24.15 5.43
N LYS A 265 -0.89 -23.70 4.54
CA LYS A 265 -2.35 -23.90 4.68
C LYS A 265 -2.77 -25.37 4.70
N VAL A 266 -1.93 -26.27 4.18
CA VAL A 266 -2.13 -27.73 4.19
C VAL A 266 -1.34 -28.44 5.30
N HIS A 267 -0.59 -27.69 6.11
CA HIS A 267 0.25 -28.25 7.16
C HIS A 267 -0.62 -28.88 8.28
N PRO A 268 -0.26 -30.06 8.83
CA PRO A 268 -1.05 -30.74 9.88
C PRO A 268 -1.39 -29.86 11.08
N PHE A 269 -0.47 -28.95 11.44
CA PHE A 269 -0.68 -27.97 12.50
C PHE A 269 -1.99 -27.18 12.37
N ILE A 270 -2.44 -26.85 11.15
CA ILE A 270 -3.70 -26.13 10.90
C ILE A 270 -4.89 -26.93 11.42
N ALA A 271 -4.88 -28.25 11.20
CA ALA A 271 -5.89 -29.16 11.70
C ALA A 271 -5.76 -29.38 13.22
N ASP A 272 -4.53 -29.47 13.74
CA ASP A 272 -4.25 -29.69 15.17
C ASP A 272 -4.79 -28.54 16.04
N ILE A 273 -4.65 -27.28 15.59
CA ILE A 273 -5.23 -26.12 16.28
C ILE A 273 -6.73 -25.94 15.97
N GLY A 274 -7.27 -26.74 15.05
CA GLY A 274 -8.67 -26.69 14.62
C GLY A 274 -9.07 -25.37 13.96
N LEU A 275 -8.15 -24.72 13.25
CA LEU A 275 -8.39 -23.43 12.59
C LEU A 275 -9.44 -23.58 11.49
N LYS A 276 -10.50 -22.78 11.57
CA LYS A 276 -11.52 -22.71 10.52
C LYS A 276 -11.16 -21.65 9.49
N MET A 277 -10.43 -22.08 8.46
CA MET A 277 -10.07 -21.26 7.31
C MET A 277 -11.20 -21.26 6.26
N ARG A 278 -11.55 -20.09 5.74
CA ARG A 278 -12.44 -19.96 4.57
C ARG A 278 -11.81 -19.09 3.48
N PHE A 279 -12.10 -19.40 2.23
CA PHE A 279 -11.72 -18.64 1.06
C PHE A 279 -12.91 -17.85 0.56
N LEU A 280 -12.73 -16.56 0.33
CA LEU A 280 -13.79 -15.66 -0.09
C LEU A 280 -13.98 -15.73 -1.61
N ASP A 281 -15.23 -15.85 -2.05
CA ASP A 281 -15.63 -15.97 -3.45
C ASP A 281 -15.26 -14.69 -4.25
N THR A 282 -14.59 -14.86 -5.38
CA THR A 282 -14.19 -13.80 -6.32
C THR A 282 -15.38 -13.03 -6.91
N THR A 283 -16.59 -13.60 -6.84
CA THR A 283 -17.85 -12.92 -7.15
C THR A 283 -18.10 -11.72 -6.22
N ASN A 284 -17.74 -11.84 -4.93
CA ASN A 284 -17.87 -10.74 -3.97
C ASN A 284 -16.53 -10.02 -3.71
N PHE A 285 -15.42 -10.74 -3.72
CA PHE A 285 -14.09 -10.24 -3.37
C PHE A 285 -13.15 -10.43 -4.57
N GLY A 286 -13.38 -9.65 -5.62
CA GLY A 286 -12.73 -9.83 -6.91
C GLY A 286 -11.30 -9.30 -6.96
N GLY A 287 -10.55 -9.78 -7.95
CA GLY A 287 -9.22 -9.32 -8.32
C GLY A 287 -9.14 -8.95 -9.81
N LEU A 288 -8.21 -8.15 -10.28
CA LEU A 288 -7.91 -8.09 -11.71
C LEU A 288 -7.40 -9.43 -12.26
N CYS A 289 -6.86 -10.31 -11.40
CA CYS A 289 -6.58 -11.71 -11.75
C CYS A 289 -7.85 -12.49 -12.10
N GLU A 290 -8.92 -12.28 -11.32
CA GLU A 290 -10.24 -12.89 -11.52
C GLU A 290 -11.34 -11.89 -11.15
N PRO A 291 -11.76 -11.03 -12.10
CA PRO A 291 -12.68 -9.94 -11.79
C PRO A 291 -14.07 -10.45 -11.44
N SER A 292 -14.67 -9.87 -10.39
CA SER A 292 -16.10 -10.07 -10.13
C SER A 292 -16.90 -9.66 -11.35
N ARG A 293 -17.80 -10.51 -11.83
CA ARG A 293 -18.58 -10.25 -13.06
C ARG A 293 -19.86 -9.46 -12.81
N ASP A 294 -20.34 -9.41 -11.58
CA ASP A 294 -21.63 -8.85 -11.22
C ASP A 294 -21.49 -7.66 -10.26
N LEU A 295 -21.68 -6.45 -10.78
CA LEU A 295 -21.64 -5.22 -9.99
C LEU A 295 -22.76 -5.15 -8.93
N ASN A 296 -23.81 -5.98 -9.06
CA ASN A 296 -24.83 -6.13 -8.02
C ASN A 296 -24.34 -6.92 -6.80
N GLN A 297 -23.22 -7.64 -6.92
CA GLN A 297 -22.71 -8.53 -5.89
C GLN A 297 -21.33 -8.14 -5.35
N VAL A 298 -20.49 -7.51 -6.17
CA VAL A 298 -19.13 -7.10 -5.78
C VAL A 298 -19.10 -6.27 -4.48
N CYS A 299 -18.29 -6.70 -3.52
CA CYS A 299 -17.99 -5.98 -2.29
C CYS A 299 -16.67 -5.24 -2.43
N THR A 300 -15.63 -5.93 -2.88
CA THR A 300 -14.31 -5.34 -3.11
C THR A 300 -13.69 -5.80 -4.42
N MET A 301 -12.74 -5.01 -4.91
CA MET A 301 -12.03 -5.30 -6.15
C MET A 301 -10.57 -4.86 -6.00
N HIS A 302 -9.64 -5.81 -6.00
CA HIS A 302 -8.20 -5.62 -5.86
C HIS A 302 -7.45 -5.38 -7.19
N ALA A 303 -6.61 -4.35 -7.29
CA ALA A 303 -5.64 -4.23 -8.38
C ALA A 303 -4.44 -5.21 -8.26
N ASN A 304 -4.70 -6.48 -7.92
CA ASN A 304 -3.74 -7.59 -8.02
C ASN A 304 -3.42 -7.91 -9.49
N CYS A 305 -2.45 -8.79 -9.76
CA CYS A 305 -1.97 -9.06 -11.12
C CYS A 305 -1.60 -7.80 -11.93
N CYS A 306 -1.10 -6.78 -11.23
CA CYS A 306 -0.75 -5.49 -11.81
C CYS A 306 0.55 -4.98 -11.19
N PHE A 307 1.51 -4.62 -12.04
CA PHE A 307 2.78 -4.03 -11.65
C PHE A 307 2.86 -2.55 -12.04
N GLY A 308 3.56 -1.79 -11.21
CA GLY A 308 3.82 -0.37 -11.41
C GLY A 308 2.68 0.53 -10.94
N MET A 309 3.07 1.60 -10.24
CA MET A 309 2.15 2.60 -9.69
C MET A 309 1.23 3.22 -10.76
N ASP A 310 1.76 3.61 -11.91
CA ASP A 310 0.97 4.27 -12.97
C ASP A 310 -0.10 3.37 -13.57
N SER A 311 0.21 2.10 -13.79
CA SER A 311 -0.74 1.09 -14.30
C SER A 311 -1.85 0.84 -13.28
N LYS A 312 -1.49 0.67 -12.00
CA LYS A 312 -2.46 0.54 -10.90
C LYS A 312 -3.37 1.75 -10.82
N LEU A 313 -2.82 2.97 -10.76
CA LEU A 313 -3.61 4.21 -10.66
C LEU A 313 -4.56 4.39 -11.85
N HIS A 314 -4.13 4.04 -13.06
CA HIS A 314 -4.98 4.12 -14.25
C HIS A 314 -6.20 3.21 -14.14
N ASP A 315 -6.00 1.92 -13.85
CA ASP A 315 -7.10 0.96 -13.78
C ASP A 315 -7.98 1.20 -12.55
N LEU A 316 -7.43 1.59 -11.40
CA LEU A 316 -8.21 1.97 -10.20
C LEU A 316 -9.15 3.15 -10.48
N ARG A 317 -8.71 4.16 -11.24
CA ARG A 317 -9.56 5.29 -11.64
C ARG A 317 -10.71 4.84 -12.53
N ILE A 318 -10.46 3.91 -13.45
CA ILE A 318 -11.49 3.35 -14.34
C ILE A 318 -12.49 2.53 -13.52
N MET A 319 -12.04 1.70 -12.58
CA MET A 319 -12.93 0.96 -11.67
C MET A 319 -13.92 1.89 -10.95
N LEU A 320 -13.42 3.01 -10.41
CA LEU A 320 -14.28 3.99 -9.73
C LEU A 320 -15.23 4.73 -10.69
N GLN A 321 -14.83 4.96 -11.94
CA GLN A 321 -15.72 5.51 -12.96
C GLN A 321 -16.84 4.54 -13.32
N ASP A 322 -16.51 3.26 -13.51
CA ASP A 322 -17.47 2.20 -13.82
C ASP A 322 -18.47 2.03 -12.68
N TRP A 323 -17.98 2.07 -11.44
CA TRP A 323 -18.83 2.03 -10.26
C TRP A 323 -19.80 3.23 -10.20
N LYS A 324 -19.32 4.46 -10.44
CA LYS A 324 -20.18 5.65 -10.51
C LYS A 324 -21.23 5.54 -11.61
N HIS A 325 -20.86 5.02 -12.77
CA HIS A 325 -21.79 4.78 -13.86
C HIS A 325 -22.85 3.76 -13.45
N TYR A 326 -22.44 2.62 -12.88
CA TYR A 326 -23.35 1.61 -12.34
C TYR A 326 -24.31 2.21 -11.31
N LEU A 327 -23.82 3.00 -10.36
CA LEU A 327 -24.68 3.64 -9.34
C LEU A 327 -25.75 4.54 -9.96
N SER A 328 -25.44 5.24 -11.06
CA SER A 328 -26.38 6.11 -11.78
C SER A 328 -27.50 5.36 -12.51
N LEU A 329 -27.39 4.04 -12.68
CA LEU A 329 -28.40 3.25 -13.40
C LEU A 329 -29.67 3.04 -12.58
N PRO A 330 -30.84 3.02 -13.25
CA PRO A 330 -32.10 2.63 -12.63
C PRO A 330 -32.11 1.13 -12.25
N PRO A 331 -32.92 0.72 -11.26
CA PRO A 331 -32.91 -0.66 -10.73
C PRO A 331 -33.17 -1.76 -11.78
N ASN A 332 -33.96 -1.49 -12.81
CA ASN A 332 -34.23 -2.44 -13.88
C ASN A 332 -32.97 -2.74 -14.73
N LEU A 333 -32.15 -1.73 -15.01
CA LEU A 333 -30.89 -1.93 -15.75
C LEU A 333 -29.83 -2.61 -14.89
N LYS A 334 -29.80 -2.32 -13.58
CA LYS A 334 -28.93 -3.04 -12.63
C LYS A 334 -29.26 -4.53 -12.59
N LYS A 335 -30.55 -4.90 -12.51
CA LYS A 335 -31.02 -6.29 -12.55
C LYS A 335 -30.66 -7.04 -13.84
N LEU A 336 -30.53 -6.32 -14.95
CA LEU A 336 -30.14 -6.89 -16.24
C LEU A 336 -28.61 -6.99 -16.41
N SER A 337 -27.83 -6.52 -15.42
CA SER A 337 -26.36 -6.55 -15.43
C SER A 337 -25.74 -6.05 -16.74
N VAL A 338 -26.29 -4.95 -17.27
CA VAL A 338 -25.91 -4.41 -18.60
C VAL A 338 -24.54 -3.71 -18.62
N VAL A 339 -23.93 -3.49 -17.44
CA VAL A 339 -22.61 -2.87 -17.30
C VAL A 339 -21.62 -3.91 -16.82
N SER A 340 -20.43 -3.88 -17.42
CA SER A 340 -19.27 -4.64 -17.01
C SER A 340 -18.10 -3.71 -16.72
N TRP A 341 -17.08 -4.23 -16.04
CA TRP A 341 -15.82 -3.52 -15.87
C TRP A 341 -15.15 -3.28 -17.22
N ARG A 342 -14.55 -2.10 -17.39
CA ARG A 342 -13.65 -1.77 -18.51
C ARG A 342 -12.19 -2.13 -18.23
N VAL A 343 -11.89 -2.51 -16.99
CA VAL A 343 -10.57 -2.97 -16.54
C VAL A 343 -10.43 -4.49 -16.66
N PRO A 344 -9.20 -5.02 -16.75
CA PRO A 344 -7.94 -4.27 -16.82
C PRO A 344 -7.70 -3.62 -18.19
N GLN A 345 -7.00 -2.47 -18.21
CA GLN A 345 -6.51 -1.84 -19.46
C GLN A 345 -4.99 -1.75 -19.50
N LYS A 346 -4.38 -1.29 -18.40
CA LYS A 346 -2.92 -1.20 -18.28
C LYS A 346 -2.33 -2.28 -17.39
N CYS A 347 -3.11 -2.80 -16.45
CA CYS A 347 -2.73 -4.02 -15.75
C CYS A 347 -2.82 -5.20 -16.72
N SER A 348 -1.84 -6.11 -16.70
CA SER A 348 -1.95 -7.35 -17.48
C SER A 348 -1.11 -8.45 -16.86
N LEU A 349 -1.55 -9.71 -17.02
CA LEU A 349 -0.74 -10.87 -16.68
C LEU A 349 0.57 -10.92 -17.50
N ASP A 350 0.56 -10.40 -18.74
CA ASP A 350 1.74 -10.34 -19.59
C ASP A 350 2.81 -9.38 -19.04
N SER A 351 2.40 -8.31 -18.36
CA SER A 351 3.30 -7.42 -17.62
C SER A 351 4.04 -8.14 -16.49
N LEU A 352 3.52 -9.28 -15.99
CA LEU A 352 4.21 -10.09 -14.98
C LEU A 352 5.45 -10.81 -15.53
N ARG A 353 5.51 -11.11 -16.84
CA ARG A 353 6.61 -11.89 -17.45
C ARG A 353 7.92 -11.13 -17.52
N HIS A 354 7.90 -9.80 -17.46
CA HIS A 354 9.11 -8.97 -17.53
C HIS A 354 9.83 -8.78 -16.19
N HIS A 355 9.20 -9.13 -15.06
CA HIS A 355 9.76 -8.89 -13.72
C HIS A 355 9.99 -10.18 -12.89
N GLY A 356 9.69 -11.36 -13.44
CA GLY A 356 9.55 -12.60 -12.66
C GLY A 356 10.38 -13.81 -13.09
N SER A 357 11.49 -13.66 -13.81
CA SER A 357 12.40 -14.79 -14.07
C SER A 357 13.71 -14.61 -13.31
N PRO A 358 14.04 -15.43 -12.32
CA PRO A 358 15.44 -15.67 -11.98
C PRO A 358 16.08 -16.27 -13.23
N GLU A 359 17.16 -15.67 -13.73
CA GLU A 359 18.01 -16.31 -14.73
C GLU A 359 18.43 -17.67 -14.20
N GLN A 360 17.84 -18.75 -14.73
CA GLN A 360 18.41 -20.07 -14.63
C GLN A 360 19.68 -20.06 -15.49
N SER A 361 20.81 -19.76 -14.86
CA SER A 361 22.13 -20.06 -15.41
C SER A 361 22.38 -21.56 -15.31
N VAL A 362 21.81 -22.30 -16.27
CA VAL A 362 22.23 -23.66 -16.59
C VAL A 362 22.30 -23.80 -18.10
N GLN A 363 23.48 -23.53 -18.68
CA GLN A 363 24.20 -24.39 -19.63
C GLN A 363 25.34 -23.64 -20.32
N GLY A 364 26.53 -24.24 -20.29
CA GLY A 364 27.75 -23.79 -20.96
C GLY A 364 28.99 -24.30 -20.25
#